data_AF-A0A4Y2KCD8-F1
#
_entry.id   AF-A0A4Y2KCD8-F1
#
_cell.length_a   1.000
_cell.length_b   1.000
_cell.length_c   1.000
_cell.angle_alpha   90.00
_cell.angle_beta   90.00
_cell.angle_gamma   90.00
#
_symmetry.space_group_name_H-M   'P 1'
#
loop_
_entity.id
_entity.type
_entity.pdbx_description
1 polymer ?
#
loop_
_entity_poly.entity_id
_entity_poly.type
_entity_poly.pdbx_seq_one_letter_code
_entity_poly.pdbx_strand_id
1 'polypeptide(L)'
;TTTRKPGKSYAQAAANKYRNEDKPEMKNAKKTPDMIPEVSELNDSLDVPKELQALLKEFPTLLEAASQCRSAKSRQEKVLILLNALVGE
;
A
#
# COMPACT_ATOMS: atom_id res chain seq x y z
N THR A 1 31.65 34.93 30.60
CA THR A 1 30.75 35.32 29.50
C THR A 1 30.89 34.31 28.38
N THR A 2 29.83 33.58 28.00
CA THR A 2 29.92 32.59 26.91
C THR A 2 28.96 32.95 25.78
N THR A 3 29.52 33.20 24.60
CA THR A 3 28.83 33.74 23.43
C THR A 3 28.12 32.60 22.69
N ARG A 4 26.78 32.57 22.73
CA ARG A 4 25.96 31.54 22.08
C ARG A 4 25.96 31.77 20.56
N LYS A 5 26.46 30.81 19.77
CA LYS A 5 26.41 30.91 18.31
C LYS A 5 24.98 30.68 17.80
N PRO A 6 24.45 31.50 16.87
CA PRO A 6 23.12 31.30 16.32
C PRO A 6 23.11 30.03 15.45
N GLY A 7 22.20 29.11 15.75
CA GLY A 7 21.94 27.93 14.91
C GLY A 7 21.24 28.34 13.61
N LYS A 8 21.65 27.74 12.49
CA LYS A 8 21.04 27.95 11.17
C LYS A 8 19.60 27.44 11.20
N SER A 9 18.65 28.30 10.81
CA SER A 9 17.22 27.98 10.75
C SER A 9 16.92 27.01 9.61
N TYR A 10 15.90 26.15 9.79
CA TYR A 10 15.43 25.14 8.83
C TYR A 10 15.15 25.73 7.43
N ALA A 11 14.77 27.02 7.36
CA ALA A 11 14.54 27.74 6.12
C ALA A 11 15.82 27.91 5.25
N GLN A 12 17.01 27.96 5.86
CA GLN A 12 18.28 28.06 5.12
C GLN A 12 18.73 26.72 4.52
N ALA A 13 18.27 25.59 5.04
CA ALA A 13 18.60 24.27 4.50
C ALA A 13 17.86 23.96 3.19
N ALA A 14 16.64 24.48 3.02
CA ALA A 14 15.83 24.27 1.82
C ALA A 14 16.33 25.08 0.61
N ALA A 15 16.86 26.30 0.84
CA ALA A 15 17.32 27.17 -0.24
C ALA A 15 18.60 26.66 -0.94
N ASN A 16 19.39 25.81 -0.28
CA ASN A 16 20.70 25.37 -0.80
C ASN A 16 20.62 24.14 -1.73
N LYS A 17 19.42 23.62 -2.01
CA LYS A 17 19.21 22.46 -2.88
C LYS A 17 18.99 22.80 -4.37
N TYR A 18 18.87 24.08 -4.72
CA TYR A 18 18.47 24.49 -6.08
C TYR A 18 19.60 25.03 -6.95
N ARG A 19 20.87 24.87 -6.57
CA ARG A 19 21.96 25.54 -7.30
C ARG A 19 23.00 24.70 -7.98
N ASN A 20 22.93 23.37 -7.98
CA ASN A 20 23.84 22.57 -8.81
C ASN A 20 23.15 21.31 -9.33
N GLU A 21 23.57 20.91 -10.53
CA GLU A 21 23.41 19.60 -11.17
C GLU A 21 22.26 19.46 -12.19
N ASP A 22 22.61 19.93 -13.40
CA ASP A 22 22.69 19.13 -14.62
C ASP A 22 21.43 18.52 -15.26
N LYS A 23 21.13 19.13 -16.41
CA LYS A 23 20.28 18.71 -17.51
C LYS A 23 20.70 17.33 -18.06
N PRO A 24 19.78 16.35 -18.22
CA PRO A 24 19.93 15.32 -19.23
C PRO A 24 19.06 15.65 -20.43
N GLU A 25 19.70 16.00 -21.55
CA GLU A 25 19.10 15.96 -22.88
C GLU A 25 18.74 14.51 -23.23
N MET A 26 17.47 14.15 -23.10
CA MET A 26 16.99 12.85 -23.53
C MET A 26 16.55 12.93 -24.99
N LYS A 27 17.48 12.52 -25.86
CA LYS A 27 17.35 12.33 -27.30
C LYS A 27 16.08 11.55 -27.64
N ASN A 28 15.34 12.06 -28.63
CA ASN A 28 14.29 11.37 -29.35
C ASN A 28 14.69 9.93 -29.74
N ALA A 29 13.92 8.94 -29.31
CA ALA A 29 13.83 7.64 -29.96
C ALA A 29 12.36 7.21 -29.96
N LYS A 30 11.69 7.43 -31.09
CA LYS A 30 10.34 6.95 -31.40
C LYS A 30 10.48 5.68 -32.26
N LYS A 31 9.65 4.67 -31.97
CA LYS A 31 9.41 3.35 -32.65
C LYS A 31 10.24 2.20 -32.07
N THR A 32 9.74 1.02 -31.69
CA THR A 32 8.49 0.19 -31.82
C THR A 32 8.80 -1.13 -31.04
N PRO A 33 8.02 -2.23 -31.06
CA PRO A 33 6.66 -2.53 -30.59
C PRO A 33 6.70 -3.68 -29.53
N ASP A 34 6.59 -3.40 -28.23
CA ASP A 34 6.70 -4.47 -27.22
C ASP A 34 5.73 -4.28 -26.05
N MET A 35 4.43 -4.20 -26.33
CA MET A 35 3.38 -4.23 -25.30
C MET A 35 3.02 -5.66 -24.85
N ILE A 36 3.72 -6.69 -25.33
CA ILE A 36 3.36 -8.10 -25.12
C ILE A 36 3.87 -8.66 -23.77
N PRO A 37 5.09 -8.32 -23.30
CA PRO A 37 5.58 -8.81 -22.00
C PRO A 37 4.77 -8.24 -20.82
N GLU A 38 4.47 -6.94 -20.84
CA GLU A 38 3.71 -6.26 -19.78
C GLU A 38 2.29 -6.83 -19.64
N VAL A 39 1.61 -7.18 -20.73
CA VAL A 39 0.26 -7.75 -20.68
C VAL A 39 0.27 -9.16 -20.08
N SER A 40 1.35 -9.92 -20.27
CA SER A 40 1.48 -11.27 -19.71
C SER A 40 1.70 -11.22 -18.19
N GLU A 41 2.60 -10.36 -17.70
CA GLU A 41 2.77 -10.10 -16.25
C GLU A 41 1.50 -9.57 -15.59
N LEU A 42 0.74 -8.73 -16.30
CA LEU A 42 -0.56 -8.25 -15.82
C LEU A 42 -1.60 -9.38 -15.74
N ASN A 43 -1.62 -10.30 -16.70
CA ASN A 43 -2.53 -11.45 -16.66
C ASN A 43 -2.21 -12.42 -15.51
N ASP A 44 -0.93 -12.72 -15.30
CA ASP A 44 -0.48 -13.53 -14.16
C ASP A 44 -0.80 -12.80 -12.83
N SER A 45 -0.62 -11.48 -12.80
CA SER A 45 -1.03 -10.64 -11.66
C SER A 45 -2.55 -10.52 -11.50
N LEU A 46 -3.36 -10.88 -12.50
CA LEU A 46 -4.82 -10.86 -12.44
C LEU A 46 -5.42 -12.21 -12.00
N ASP A 47 -4.68 -13.31 -12.13
CA ASP A 47 -5.11 -14.61 -11.62
C ASP A 47 -5.09 -14.66 -10.09
N VAL A 48 -4.09 -14.04 -9.45
CA VAL A 48 -4.04 -13.91 -7.98
C VAL A 48 -5.28 -13.18 -7.40
N PRO A 49 -5.71 -12.02 -7.93
CA PRO A 49 -6.98 -11.39 -7.57
C PRO A 49 -8.22 -12.25 -7.79
N LYS A 50 -8.27 -13.07 -8.86
CA LYS A 50 -9.42 -13.96 -9.12
C LYS A 50 -9.49 -15.09 -8.09
N GLU A 51 -8.34 -15.69 -7.76
CA GLU A 51 -8.24 -16.71 -6.72
C GLU A 51 -8.62 -16.15 -5.35
N LEU A 52 -8.13 -14.95 -5.01
CA LEU A 52 -8.55 -14.25 -3.79
C LEU A 52 -10.06 -13.97 -3.81
N GLN A 53 -10.62 -13.53 -4.93
CA GLN A 53 -12.06 -13.31 -5.03
C GLN A 53 -12.86 -14.61 -4.85
N ALA A 54 -12.39 -15.73 -5.40
CA ALA A 54 -13.01 -17.04 -5.23
C ALA A 54 -12.96 -17.47 -3.75
N LEU A 55 -11.82 -17.32 -3.10
CA LEU A 55 -11.65 -17.64 -1.68
C LEU A 55 -12.54 -16.76 -0.79
N LEU A 56 -12.64 -15.46 -1.07
CA LEU A 56 -13.51 -14.55 -0.34
C LEU A 56 -14.99 -14.91 -0.51
N LYS A 57 -15.40 -15.46 -1.65
CA LYS A 57 -16.76 -15.95 -1.89
C LYS A 57 -17.07 -17.26 -1.15
N GLU A 58 -16.06 -18.06 -0.85
CA GLU A 58 -16.23 -19.34 -0.14
C GLU A 58 -16.52 -19.14 1.35
N PHE A 59 -16.07 -18.03 1.93
CA PHE A 59 -16.18 -17.76 3.37
C PHE A 59 -16.85 -16.40 3.70
N PRO A 60 -18.08 -16.13 3.21
CA PRO A 60 -18.75 -14.84 3.43
C PRO A 60 -19.02 -14.58 4.92
N THR A 61 -19.45 -15.60 5.66
CA THR A 61 -19.72 -15.51 7.11
C THR A 61 -18.47 -15.17 7.92
N LEU A 62 -17.31 -15.73 7.54
CA LEU A 62 -16.06 -15.47 8.25
C LEU A 62 -15.54 -14.05 7.98
N LEU A 63 -15.75 -13.52 6.77
CA LEU A 63 -15.47 -12.13 6.42
C LEU A 63 -16.33 -11.15 7.21
N GLU A 64 -17.62 -11.45 7.35
CA GLU A 64 -18.53 -10.65 8.16
C GLU A 64 -18.11 -10.67 9.63
N ALA A 65 -17.79 -11.83 10.17
CA ALA A 65 -17.27 -11.99 11.53
C ALA A 65 -15.97 -11.21 11.74
N ALA A 66 -15.05 -11.24 10.77
CA ALA A 66 -13.81 -10.47 10.81
C ALA A 66 -14.08 -8.94 10.77
N SER A 67 -15.11 -8.51 10.04
CA SER A 67 -15.58 -7.12 10.04
C SER A 67 -16.10 -6.71 11.41
N GLN A 68 -17.00 -7.50 12.01
CA GLN A 68 -17.54 -7.26 13.35
C GLN A 68 -16.45 -7.26 14.43
N CYS A 69 -15.43 -8.12 14.29
CA CYS A 69 -14.27 -8.15 15.19
C CYS A 69 -13.43 -6.86 15.17
N ARG A 70 -13.48 -6.05 14.11
CA ARG A 70 -12.82 -4.73 14.08
C ARG A 70 -13.51 -3.71 14.98
N SER A 71 -14.83 -3.87 15.15
CA SER A 71 -15.67 -3.00 15.98
C SER A 71 -15.78 -3.48 17.44
N ALA A 72 -15.44 -4.74 17.71
CA ALA A 72 -15.49 -5.33 19.04
C ALA A 72 -14.44 -4.70 19.99
N LYS A 73 -14.89 -4.36 21.20
CA LYS A 73 -14.10 -3.63 22.21
C LYS A 73 -13.22 -4.56 23.03
N SER A 74 -13.62 -5.81 23.18
CA SER A 74 -12.93 -6.80 24.04
C SER A 74 -12.52 -8.05 23.28
N ARG A 75 -11.57 -8.79 23.84
CA ARG A 75 -11.15 -10.08 23.29
C ARG A 75 -12.27 -11.12 23.39
N GLN A 76 -13.02 -11.12 24.50
CA GLN A 76 -14.14 -12.04 24.69
C GLN A 76 -15.21 -11.85 23.62
N GLU A 77 -15.53 -10.60 23.28
CA GLU A 77 -16.50 -10.27 22.24
C GLU A 77 -16.05 -10.75 20.86
N LYS A 78 -14.77 -10.59 20.51
CA LYS A 78 -14.19 -11.16 19.27
C LYS A 78 -14.29 -12.68 19.22
N VAL A 79 -14.03 -13.35 20.35
CA VAL A 79 -14.16 -14.80 20.47
C VAL A 79 -15.60 -15.22 20.26
N LEU A 80 -16.57 -14.52 20.85
CA LEU A 80 -17.99 -14.82 20.69
C LEU A 80 -18.43 -14.67 19.23
N ILE A 81 -18.03 -13.59 18.57
CA ILE A 81 -18.32 -13.34 17.14
C ILE A 81 -17.78 -14.47 16.26
N LEU A 82 -16.54 -14.91 16.49
CA LEU A 82 -15.94 -16.02 15.75
C LEU A 82 -16.63 -17.35 16.03
N LEU A 83 -16.96 -17.64 17.30
CA LEU A 83 -17.66 -18.87 17.66
C LEU A 83 -19.03 -18.95 16.98
N ASN A 84 -19.81 -17.87 16.98
CA ASN A 84 -21.09 -17.83 16.27
C ASN A 84 -20.93 -18.07 14.76
N ALA A 85 -19.91 -17.48 14.14
CA ALA A 85 -19.63 -17.68 12.73
C ALA A 85 -19.21 -19.12 12.38
N LEU A 86 -18.58 -19.84 13.31
CA LEU A 86 -18.09 -21.21 13.09
C LEU A 86 -19.12 -22.29 13.44
N VAL A 87 -19.98 -22.06 14.43
CA VAL A 87 -20.98 -23.03 14.85
C VAL A 87 -22.10 -23.15 13.80
N GLY A 88 -22.31 -22.09 13.00
CA GLY A 88 -23.43 -22.00 12.08
C GLY A 88 -24.74 -21.90 12.87
N GLU A 89 -25.48 -20.80 12.72
CA GLU A 89 -26.92 -20.87 13.01
C GLU A 89 -27.65 -21.66 11.93
#